data_AF-A0A836GAE6-F1
#
_entry.id   AF-A0A836GAE6-F1
#
_cell.length_a   1.000
_cell.length_b   1.000
_cell.length_c   1.000
_cell.angle_alpha   90.00
_cell.angle_beta   90.00
_cell.angle_gamma   90.00
#
_symmetry.space_group_name_H-M   'P 1'
#
loop_
_entity.id
_entity.type
_entity.pdbx_description
1 polymer ?
#
loop_
_entity_poly.entity_id
_entity_poly.type
_entity_poly.pdbx_seq_one_letter_code
_entity_poly.pdbx_strand_id
1 'polypeptide(L)'
;MSQLSIVKDQLLSKGINHFVVLSSSGQVVEYSGDFENPEKQVLAYAILQQCSALLSKGESMKRVNMKFEDVVYVATAVQDSATVYGVVVRRPASAATL
;
A
#
# COMPACT_ATOMS: atom_id res chain seq x y z
N MET A 1 20.22 6.96 0.80
CA MET A 1 19.08 6.17 1.31
C MET A 1 17.97 6.22 0.27
N SER A 2 17.43 5.08 -0.15
CA SER A 2 16.29 5.07 -1.08
C SER A 2 15.01 5.44 -0.33
N GLN A 3 14.05 6.08 -1.01
CA GLN A 3 12.79 6.49 -0.39
C GLN A 3 11.97 5.28 0.10
N LEU A 4 12.19 4.11 -0.51
CA LEU A 4 11.66 2.80 -0.06
C LEU A 4 12.08 2.45 1.38
N SER A 5 13.36 2.60 1.73
CA SER A 5 13.83 2.35 3.10
C SER A 5 13.18 3.31 4.09
N ILE A 6 12.97 4.57 3.70
CA ILE A 6 12.28 5.56 4.53
C ILE A 6 10.80 5.19 4.72
N VAL A 7 10.11 4.74 3.66
CA VAL A 7 8.71 4.29 3.76
C VAL A 7 8.60 3.11 4.72
N LYS A 8 9.49 2.12 4.61
CA LYS A 8 9.55 0.98 5.53
C LYS A 8 9.74 1.44 6.97
N ASP A 9 10.76 2.24 7.24
CA ASP A 9 11.07 2.70 8.60
C ASP A 9 9.91 3.53 9.19
N GLN A 10 9.23 4.32 8.36
CA GLN A 10 8.03 5.06 8.76
C GLN A 10 6.83 4.16 9.07
N LEU A 11 6.63 3.06 8.33
CA LEU A 11 5.57 2.10 8.60
C LEU A 11 5.83 1.35 9.91
N LEU A 12 7.06 0.86 10.07
CA LEU A 12 7.47 0.10 11.26
C LEU A 12 7.47 0.98 12.53
N SER A 13 7.97 2.21 12.45
CA SER A 13 7.92 3.16 13.58
C SER A 13 6.51 3.54 14.02
N LYS A 14 5.51 3.38 13.13
CA LYS A 14 4.09 3.55 13.44
C LYS A 14 3.40 2.27 13.91
N GLY A 15 4.16 1.17 14.10
CA GLY A 15 3.64 -0.14 14.48
C GLY A 15 2.84 -0.83 13.37
N ILE A 16 2.99 -0.40 12.11
CA ILE A 16 2.32 -1.01 10.97
C ILE A 16 3.18 -2.19 10.49
N ASN A 17 2.86 -3.38 11.00
CA ASN A 17 3.64 -4.60 10.75
C ASN A 17 3.14 -5.42 9.56
N HIS A 18 1.98 -5.08 8.99
CA HIS A 18 1.39 -5.77 7.83
C HIS A 18 1.33 -4.81 6.65
N PHE A 19 2.24 -4.96 5.69
CA PHE A 19 2.29 -4.13 4.51
C PHE A 19 2.88 -4.85 3.30
N VAL A 20 2.62 -4.31 2.11
CA VAL A 20 3.28 -4.67 0.86
C VAL A 20 3.59 -3.41 0.07
N VAL A 21 4.76 -3.40 -0.56
CA VAL A 21 5.23 -2.37 -1.48
C VAL A 21 5.42 -3.01 -2.85
N LEU A 22 4.77 -2.42 -3.85
CA LEU A 22 4.67 -2.92 -5.21
C LEU A 22 5.25 -1.87 -6.15
N SER A 23 5.98 -2.28 -7.17
CA SER A 23 6.31 -1.41 -8.29
C SER A 23 5.08 -1.15 -9.18
N SER A 24 5.20 -0.22 -10.11
CA SER A 24 4.14 0.07 -11.10
C SER A 24 3.75 -1.15 -11.95
N SER A 25 4.69 -2.08 -12.20
CA SER A 25 4.45 -3.34 -12.91
C SER A 25 3.87 -4.46 -12.04
N GLY A 26 3.66 -4.21 -10.74
CA GLY A 26 3.11 -5.18 -9.80
C GLY A 26 4.12 -6.14 -9.20
N GLN A 27 5.41 -5.98 -9.50
CA GLN A 27 6.46 -6.72 -8.80
C GLN A 27 6.51 -6.26 -7.34
N VAL A 28 6.51 -7.23 -6.43
CA VAL A 28 6.67 -7.00 -4.99
C VAL A 28 8.12 -6.61 -4.71
N VAL A 29 8.29 -5.43 -4.13
CA VAL A 29 9.58 -4.87 -3.73
C VAL A 29 9.86 -5.23 -2.28
N GLU A 30 8.84 -5.14 -1.42
CA GLU A 30 8.95 -5.44 0.00
C GLU A 30 7.59 -5.82 0.58
N TYR A 31 7.57 -6.64 1.63
CA TYR A 31 6.35 -7.07 2.30
C TYR A 31 6.63 -7.46 3.75
N SER A 32 5.58 -7.52 4.55
CA SER A 32 5.63 -7.96 5.94
C SER A 32 4.27 -8.47 6.43
N GLY A 33 4.30 -9.41 7.37
CA GLY A 33 3.14 -9.86 8.12
C GLY A 33 2.10 -10.55 7.24
N ASP A 34 0.92 -9.94 7.10
CA ASP A 34 -0.20 -10.61 6.41
C ASP A 34 0.02 -10.73 4.90
N PHE A 35 0.96 -9.95 4.36
CA PHE A 35 1.35 -9.99 2.96
C PHE A 35 2.51 -10.94 2.68
N GLU A 36 2.91 -11.80 3.63
CA GLU A 36 3.75 -12.97 3.32
C GLU A 36 3.04 -13.97 2.40
N ASN A 37 1.70 -13.96 2.41
CA ASN A 37 0.90 -14.73 1.46
C ASN A 37 0.96 -14.09 0.05
N PRO A 38 1.50 -14.79 -0.97
CA PRO A 38 1.59 -14.28 -2.34
C PRO A 38 0.24 -13.91 -2.97
N GLU A 39 -0.84 -14.62 -2.63
CA GLU A 39 -2.18 -14.31 -3.15
C GLU A 39 -2.64 -12.92 -2.70
N LYS A 40 -2.33 -12.55 -1.44
CA LYS A 40 -2.65 -11.22 -0.91
C LYS A 40 -1.82 -10.12 -1.56
N GLN A 41 -0.60 -10.41 -1.98
CA GLN A 41 0.22 -9.48 -2.76
C GLN A 41 -0.40 -9.19 -4.13
N VAL A 42 -0.87 -10.23 -4.82
CA VAL A 42 -1.56 -10.10 -6.12
C VAL A 42 -2.86 -9.31 -5.98
N LEU A 43 -3.66 -9.61 -4.95
CA LEU A 43 -4.91 -8.89 -4.68
C LEU A 43 -4.65 -7.41 -4.34
N ALA A 44 -3.60 -7.12 -3.56
CA ALA A 44 -3.20 -5.74 -3.26
C ALA A 44 -2.85 -4.94 -4.53
N TYR A 45 -2.13 -5.58 -5.46
CA TYR A 45 -1.84 -4.95 -6.75
C TYR A 45 -3.11 -4.72 -7.59
N ALA A 46 -4.01 -5.69 -7.63
CA ALA A 46 -5.27 -5.57 -8.35
C ALA A 46 -6.12 -4.40 -7.84
N ILE A 47 -6.17 -4.18 -6.53
CA ILE A 47 -6.89 -3.05 -5.93
C ILE A 47 -6.29 -1.72 -6.40
N LEU A 48 -4.96 -1.57 -6.31
CA LEU A 48 -4.27 -0.36 -6.74
C LEU A 48 -4.54 -0.06 -8.22
N GLN A 49 -4.47 -1.08 -9.08
CA GLN A 49 -4.76 -0.96 -10.51
C GLN A 49 -6.19 -0.53 -10.77
N GLN A 50 -7.18 -1.19 -10.16
CA GLN A 50 -8.58 -0.84 -10.35
C GLN A 50 -8.92 0.55 -9.84
N CYS A 51 -8.38 0.95 -8.68
CA CYS A 51 -8.59 2.31 -8.17
C CYS A 51 -7.95 3.37 -9.05
N SER A 52 -6.80 3.07 -9.68
CA SER A 52 -6.17 4.01 -10.61
C SER A 52 -7.00 4.24 -11.88
N ALA A 53 -7.81 3.26 -12.30
CA ALA A 53 -8.70 3.39 -13.45
C ALA A 53 -9.87 4.37 -13.20
N LEU A 54 -10.14 4.75 -11.96
CA LEU A 54 -11.15 5.76 -11.62
C LEU A 54 -10.64 7.20 -11.82
N LEU A 55 -9.33 7.39 -12.02
CA LEU A 55 -8.72 8.70 -12.16
C LEU A 55 -8.86 9.23 -13.59
N SER A 56 -9.22 10.51 -13.70
CA SER A 56 -9.17 11.26 -14.94
C SER A 56 -7.74 11.75 -15.23
N LYS A 57 -7.48 12.16 -16.48
CA LYS A 57 -6.19 12.73 -16.86
C LYS A 57 -5.84 13.95 -15.99
N GLY A 58 -4.71 13.87 -15.28
CA GLY A 58 -4.24 14.92 -14.37
C GLY A 58 -4.63 14.71 -12.90
N GLU A 59 -5.46 13.70 -12.59
CA GLU A 59 -5.75 13.31 -11.20
C GLU A 59 -4.71 12.32 -10.68
N SER A 60 -4.50 12.33 -9.36
CA SER A 60 -3.58 11.40 -8.68
C SER A 60 -4.25 10.76 -7.48
N MET A 61 -4.00 9.46 -7.27
CA MET A 61 -4.52 8.73 -6.13
C MET A 61 -3.71 9.07 -4.88
N LYS A 62 -4.28 9.87 -3.98
CA LYS A 62 -3.67 10.15 -2.68
C LYS A 62 -3.75 8.93 -1.75
N ARG A 63 -4.95 8.37 -1.55
CA ARG A 63 -5.19 7.27 -0.60
C ARG A 63 -6.54 6.59 -0.90
N VAL A 64 -6.59 5.27 -0.75
CA VAL A 64 -7.81 4.45 -0.70
C VAL A 64 -7.88 3.81 0.68
N ASN A 65 -9.03 3.95 1.34
CA ASN A 65 -9.30 3.29 2.62
C ASN A 65 -10.41 2.26 2.40
N MET A 66 -10.11 0.99 2.60
CA MET A 66 -11.08 -0.11 2.55
C MET A 66 -11.31 -0.60 3.97
N LYS A 67 -12.52 -0.37 4.50
CA LYS A 67 -12.89 -0.75 5.86
C LYS A 67 -13.76 -2.00 5.82
N PHE A 68 -13.29 -3.03 6.51
CA PHE A 68 -14.06 -4.21 6.90
C PHE A 68 -14.38 -4.11 8.40
N GLU A 69 -15.17 -5.06 8.91
CA GLU A 69 -15.60 -5.09 10.31
C GLU A 69 -14.40 -5.04 11.28
N ASP A 70 -13.42 -5.92 11.08
CA ASP A 70 -12.27 -6.05 12.00
C ASP A 70 -10.97 -5.41 11.51
N VAL A 71 -10.92 -5.02 10.23
CA VAL A 71 -9.67 -4.63 9.57
C VAL A 71 -9.87 -3.47 8.60
N VAL A 72 -8.88 -2.58 8.55
CA VAL A 72 -8.79 -1.52 7.55
C VAL A 72 -7.56 -1.74 6.71
N TYR A 73 -7.75 -1.77 5.40
CA TYR A 73 -6.68 -1.69 4.43
C TYR A 73 -6.55 -0.24 3.94
N VAL A 74 -5.32 0.24 3.87
CA VAL A 74 -5.02 1.56 3.34
C VAL A 74 -4.05 1.39 2.20
N ALA A 75 -4.45 1.83 1.01
CA ALA A 75 -3.61 1.82 -0.18
C ALA A 75 -3.24 3.25 -0.59
N THR A 76 -2.00 3.47 -1.01
CA THR A 76 -1.50 4.77 -1.48
C THR A 76 -0.43 4.55 -2.54
N ALA A 77 -0.12 5.60 -3.31
CA ALA A 77 1.00 5.60 -4.24
C ALA A 77 2.07 6.57 -3.72
N VAL A 78 3.32 6.12 -3.68
CA VAL A 78 4.49 6.93 -3.32
C VAL A 78 5.38 7.04 -4.56
N GLN A 79 5.76 8.26 -4.93
CA GLN A 79 6.69 8.49 -6.03
C GLN A 79 8.09 8.70 -5.47
N ASP A 80 9.06 7.93 -5.96
CA ASP A 80 10.50 8.16 -5.77
C ASP A 80 11.14 8.48 -7.10
N SER A 81 11.57 9.72 -7.24
CA SER A 81 12.21 10.23 -8.45
C SER A 81 11.32 10.00 -9.69
N ALA A 82 11.59 8.93 -10.45
CA ALA A 82 10.86 8.54 -11.66
C ALA A 82 9.98 7.27 -11.50
N THR A 83 10.03 6.61 -10.34
CA THR A 83 9.34 5.33 -10.10
C THR A 83 8.19 5.53 -9.12
N VAL A 84 7.01 5.04 -9.51
CA VAL A 84 5.82 5.02 -8.64
C VAL A 84 5.72 3.65 -7.98
N TYR A 85 5.61 3.65 -6.65
CA TYR A 85 5.37 2.48 -5.84
C TYR A 85 3.96 2.51 -5.26
N GLY A 86 3.26 1.40 -5.37
CA GLY A 86 2.03 1.16 -4.63
C GLY A 86 2.34 0.63 -3.24
N VAL A 87 1.73 1.21 -2.21
CA VAL A 87 1.87 0.75 -0.83
C VAL A 87 0.48 0.37 -0.34
N VAL A 88 0.35 -0.86 0.15
CA VAL A 88 -0.88 -1.32 0.81
C VAL A 88 -0.53 -1.78 2.21
N VAL A 89 -1.26 -1.28 3.19
CA VAL A 89 -1.09 -1.67 4.59
C VAL A 89 -2.39 -2.23 5.14
N ARG A 90 -2.26 -3.14 6.10
CA ARG A 90 -3.36 -3.74 6.84
C ARG A 90 -3.22 -3.37 8.30
N ARG A 91 -4.28 -2.81 8.90
CA ARG A 91 -4.32 -2.49 10.33
C ARG A 91 -5.63 -2.97 10.96
N PRO A 92 -5.63 -3.38 12.23
CA PRO A 92 -6.86 -3.63 12.96
C PRO A 92 -7.78 -2.41 12.93
N ALA A 93 -9.10 -2.62 12.84
CA ALA A 93 -10.07 -1.52 12.83
C ALA A 93 -9.99 -0.67 14.11
N SER A 94 -9.64 -1.28 15.26
CA SER A 94 -9.41 -0.60 16.53
C SER A 94 -8.23 0.38 16.51
N ALA A 95 -7.26 0.18 15.61
CA ALA A 95 -6.07 1.03 15.44
C ALA A 95 -6.21 2.02 14.28
N ALA A 96 -7.35 2.04 13.59
CA ALA A 96 -7.56 2.85 12.41
C ALA A 96 -8.23 4.19 12.76
N THR A 97 -7.43 5.23 13.03
CA THR A 97 -7.91 6.62 12.95
C THR A 97 -8.12 6.99 11.48
N LEU A 98 -9.30 7.56 11.18
CA LEU A 98 -9.77 8.01 9.85
C LEU A 98 -8.90 9.15 9.28
#